data_AF-A0A7I7PJ03-F1
#
_entry.id   AF-A0A7I7PJ03-F1
#
_cell.length_a   1.000
_cell.length_b   1.000
_cell.length_c   1.000
_cell.angle_alpha   90.00
_cell.angle_beta   90.00
_cell.angle_gamma   90.00
#
_symmetry.space_group_name_H-M   'P 1'
#
loop_
_entity.id
_entity.type
_entity.pdbx_description
1 polymer ?
#
loop_
_entity_poly.entity_id
_entity_poly.type
_entity_poly.pdbx_seq_one_letter_code
_entity_poly.pdbx_strand_id
1 'polypeptide(L)' 'MVSAEEVLVAGVPWPRYKLVALIAGFAALLLVGLVTTSATPSVLAGTGVAVSVGLVLRALQQRPQ' A
#
# COMPACT_ATOMS: atom_id res chain seq x y z
N MET A 1 -20.30 -12.09 5.21
CA MET A 1 -19.29 -12.66 6.13
C MET A 1 -17.96 -12.12 5.66
N VAL A 2 -17.31 -11.23 6.42
CA VAL A 2 -16.01 -10.66 6.03
C VAL A 2 -14.98 -11.77 6.19
N SER A 3 -14.30 -12.16 5.11
CA SER A 3 -13.24 -13.17 5.19
C SER A 3 -12.08 -12.62 6.04
N ALA A 4 -11.30 -13.45 6.72
CA ALA A 4 -10.17 -12.99 7.56
C ALA A 4 -9.11 -12.16 6.80
N GLU A 5 -9.14 -12.22 5.46
CA GLU A 5 -8.31 -11.46 4.54
C GLU A 5 -8.88 -10.09 4.12
N GLU A 6 -10.08 -9.74 4.57
CA GLU A 6 -10.78 -8.52 4.22
C GLU A 6 -11.00 -7.63 5.46
N VAL A 7 -10.92 -6.32 5.25
CA VAL A 7 -11.16 -5.30 6.28
C VAL A 7 -12.21 -4.35 5.73
N LEU A 8 -13.23 -4.04 6.53
CA LEU A 8 -14.24 -3.06 6.14
C LEU A 8 -13.66 -1.65 6.24
N VAL A 9 -13.57 -0.96 5.10
CA VAL A 9 -13.17 0.45 5.01
C VAL A 9 -14.39 1.24 4.57
N ALA A 10 -14.91 2.13 5.43
CA ALA A 10 -16.14 2.88 5.18
C ALA A 10 -17.33 1.99 4.74
N GLY A 11 -17.45 0.80 5.33
CA GLY A 11 -18.49 -0.19 5.00
C GLY A 11 -18.22 -1.03 3.75
N VAL A 12 -17.14 -0.75 3.00
CA VAL A 12 -16.75 -1.51 1.81
C VAL A 12 -15.71 -2.57 2.19
N PRO A 13 -15.91 -3.87 1.89
CA PRO A 13 -14.90 -4.90 2.10
C PRO A 13 -13.67 -4.61 1.23
N TRP A 14 -12.55 -4.42 1.89
CA TRP A 14 -11.26 -4.12 1.28
C TRP A 14 -10.28 -5.25 1.53
N PRO A 15 -9.56 -5.73 0.51
CA PRO A 15 -8.49 -6.69 0.71
C PRO A 15 -7.37 -6.12 1.59
N ARG A 16 -6.90 -6.90 2.57
CA ARG A 16 -5.83 -6.48 3.51
C ARG A 16 -4.53 -6.06 2.83
N TYR A 17 -4.18 -6.66 1.69
CA TYR A 17 -2.96 -6.31 0.97
C TYR A 17 -2.93 -4.84 0.52
N LYS A 18 -4.10 -4.25 0.22
CA LYS A 18 -4.20 -2.84 -0.18
C LYS A 18 -3.86 -1.91 0.98
N LEU A 19 -4.25 -2.27 2.20
CA LEU A 19 -3.89 -1.51 3.41
C LEU A 19 -2.39 -1.58 3.67
N VAL A 20 -1.78 -2.76 3.56
CA VAL A 20 -0.32 -2.93 3.71
C VAL A 20 0.43 -2.09 2.68
N ALA A 21 0.00 -2.11 1.42
CA ALA A 21 0.56 -1.30 0.36
C ALA A 21 0.46 0.21 0.64
N LEU A 22 -0.69 0.68 1.12
CA LEU A 22 -0.88 2.09 1.49
C LEU A 22 0.00 2.53 2.66
N ILE A 23 0.11 1.70 3.70
CA ILE A 23 0.97 1.98 4.87
C ILE A 23 2.43 2.06 4.44
N ALA A 24 2.90 1.12 3.63
CA ALA A 24 4.27 1.12 3.13
C ALA A 24 4.57 2.37 2.27
N GLY A 25 3.67 2.74 1.37
CA GLY A 25 3.80 3.95 0.56
C GLY A 25 3.77 5.24 1.38
N PHE A 26 2.89 5.32 2.37
CA PHE A 26 2.81 6.47 3.27
C PHE A 26 4.06 6.61 4.14
N ALA A 27 4.60 5.50 4.66
CA ALA A 27 5.86 5.49 5.38
C ALA A 27 7.01 5.99 4.49
N ALA A 28 7.10 5.51 3.24
CA ALA A 28 8.09 5.97 2.29
C ALA A 28 7.95 7.47 1.97
N LEU A 29 6.72 7.97 1.80
CA LEU A 29 6.45 9.39 1.61
C LEU A 29 6.97 10.22 2.78
N LEU A 30 6.68 9.81 4.01
CA LEU A 30 7.14 10.53 5.21
C LEU A 30 8.67 10.49 5.35
N LEU A 31 9.29 9.33 5.13
CA LEU A 31 10.74 9.17 5.22
C LEU A 31 11.46 10.03 4.18
N VAL A 32 11.03 9.96 2.92
CA VAL A 32 11.63 10.76 1.83
C VAL A 32 11.33 12.24 2.05
N GLY A 33 10.13 12.60 2.53
CA GLY A 33 9.76 13.97 2.85
C GLY A 33 10.63 14.56 3.96
N LEU A 34 10.90 13.77 5.00
CA LEU A 34 11.73 14.20 6.12
C LEU A 34 13.20 14.37 5.71
N VAL A 35 13.73 13.46 4.89
CA VAL A 35 15.13 13.50 4.44
C VAL A 35 15.37 14.57 3.38
N THR A 36 14.44 14.74 2.45
CA THR A 36 14.63 15.64 1.28
C THR A 36 14.02 17.02 1.46
N THR A 37 13.09 17.19 2.41
CA THR A 37 12.28 18.41 2.60
C THR A 37 11.52 18.87 1.34
N SER A 38 11.31 17.97 0.38
CA SER A 38 10.71 18.27 -0.92
C SER A 38 9.50 17.38 -1.20
N ALA A 39 8.40 17.99 -1.66
CA ALA A 39 7.16 17.27 -1.97
C ALA A 39 7.32 16.36 -3.20
N THR A 40 8.02 16.82 -4.24
CA THR A 40 8.14 16.12 -5.53
C THR A 40 8.74 14.71 -5.42
N PRO A 41 9.96 14.51 -4.87
CA PRO A 41 10.52 13.16 -4.75
C PRO A 41 9.74 12.29 -3.75
N SER A 42 9.13 12.90 -2.73
CA SER A 42 8.43 12.19 -1.66
C SER A 42 7.13 11.56 -2.13
N VAL A 43 6.34 12.30 -2.92
CA VAL A 43 5.11 11.76 -3.52
C VAL A 43 5.45 10.64 -4.50
N LEU A 44 6.43 10.87 -5.40
CA LEU A 44 6.86 9.86 -6.37
C LEU A 44 7.37 8.58 -5.71
N ALA A 45 8.23 8.69 -4.70
CA ALA A 45 8.76 7.55 -3.97
C ALA A 45 7.65 6.81 -3.20
N GLY A 46 6.78 7.53 -2.48
CA GLY A 46 5.66 6.94 -1.75
C GLY A 46 4.68 6.20 -2.66
N THR A 47 4.30 6.81 -3.79
CA THR A 47 3.45 6.16 -4.80
C THR A 47 4.13 4.94 -5.41
N GLY A 48 5.42 5.05 -5.76
CA GLY A 48 6.20 3.94 -6.31
C GLY A 48 6.23 2.74 -5.35
N VAL A 49 6.45 2.99 -4.06
CA VAL A 49 6.42 1.94 -3.02
C VAL A 49 5.02 1.34 -2.86
N ALA A 50 3.96 2.16 -2.80
CA ALA A 50 2.60 1.66 -2.68
C ALA A 50 2.20 0.74 -3.84
N VAL A 51 2.49 1.17 -5.07
CA VAL A 51 2.14 0.42 -6.29
C VAL A 51 2.94 -0.88 -6.35
N SER A 52 4.25 -0.84 -6.09
CA SER A 52 5.09 -2.04 -6.14
C SER A 52 4.71 -3.05 -5.06
N VAL A 53 4.51 -2.63 -3.81
CA VAL A 53 4.05 -3.51 -2.72
C VAL A 53 2.68 -4.10 -3.04
N GLY A 54 1.73 -3.27 -3.48
CA GLY A 54 0.39 -3.73 -3.86
C GLY A 54 0.41 -4.74 -5.01
N LEU A 55 1.26 -4.52 -6.01
CA LEU A 55 1.40 -5.42 -7.15
C LEU A 55 2.03 -6.76 -6.74
N VAL A 56 3.09 -6.73 -5.93
CA VAL A 56 3.77 -7.95 -5.43
C VAL A 56 2.82 -8.77 -4.58
N LEU A 57 2.15 -8.17 -3.59
CA LEU A 57 1.22 -8.89 -2.73
C LEU A 57 0.04 -9.46 -3.52
N ARG A 58 -0.49 -8.69 -4.48
CA ARG A 58 -1.53 -9.18 -5.38
C ARG A 58 -1.05 -10.38 -6.20
N ALA A 59 0.15 -10.31 -6.78
CA ALA A 59 0.72 -11.40 -7.56
C ALA A 59 0.92 -12.68 -6.71
N LEU A 60 1.32 -12.53 -5.43
CA LEU A 60 1.45 -13.64 -4.50
C LEU A 60 0.09 -14.27 -4.15
N GLN A 61 -0.95 -13.46 -3.97
CA GLN A 61 -2.31 -13.94 -3.70
C GLN A 61 -3.00 -14.54 -4.93
N GLN A 62 -2.58 -14.18 -6.15
CA GLN A 62 -3.12 -14.72 -7.39
C GLN A 62 -2.55 -16.10 -7.75
N ARG A 63 -1.62 -16.67 -6.97
CA ARG A 63 -1.15 -18.03 -7.23
C ARG A 63 -2.33 -19.00 -7.13
N PRO A 64 -2.74 -19.64 -8.24
CA PRO A 64 -3.75 -20.69 -8.18
C PRO A 64 -3.17 -21.83 -7.34
N GLN A 65 -3.89 -22.18 -6.26
CA GLN A 65 -3.75 -23.48 -5.63
C GLN A 65 -4.37 -24.53 -6.55
#